data_AF-A0A5A7N148-F1
#
_entry.id   AF-A0A5A7N148-F1
#
_cell.length_a   1.000
_cell.length_b   1.000
_cell.length_c   1.000
_cell.angle_alpha   90.00
_cell.angle_beta   90.00
_cell.angle_gamma   90.00
#
_symmetry.space_group_name_H-M   'P 1'
#
loop_
_entity.id
_entity.type
_entity.pdbx_description
1 polymer ?
#
loop_
_entity_poly.entity_id
_entity_poly.type
_entity_poly.pdbx_seq_one_letter_code
_entity_poly.pdbx_strand_id
1 'polypeptide(L)' 'MMEVELLKRQWTERAEHWDVMRRYLLGEPHGSRSSLFVDQDTAMTIKKIYVAMIESGMYGPLKME' A
#
# COMPACT_ATOMS: atom_id res chain seq x y z
N MET A 1 16.54 2.38 12.02
CA MET A 1 15.65 1.68 11.06
C MET A 1 14.23 2.23 11.15
N MET A 2 13.63 2.31 12.34
CA MET A 2 12.28 2.86 12.53
C MET A 2 12.15 4.36 12.18
N GLU A 3 13.18 5.18 12.45
CA GLU A 3 13.14 6.63 12.15
C GLU A 3 13.04 6.96 10.65
N VAL A 4 13.65 6.15 9.78
CA VAL A 4 13.64 6.41 8.33
C VAL A 4 12.24 6.20 7.76
N GLU A 5 11.48 5.23 8.28
CA GLU A 5 10.09 5.01 7.90
C GLU A 5 9.16 6.09 8.46
N LEU A 6 9.46 6.61 9.65
CA LEU A 6 8.74 7.76 10.23
C LEU A 6 8.97 9.06 9.44
N LEU A 7 10.17 9.27 8.87
CA LEU A 7 10.46 10.46 8.06
C LEU A 7 9.63 10.49 6.77
N LYS A 8 9.49 9.35 6.07
CA LYS A 8 8.68 9.29 4.85
C LYS A 8 7.21 9.61 5.13
N ARG A 9 6.69 9.20 6.30
CA ARG A 9 5.34 9.57 6.75
C ARG A 9 5.15 11.09 6.86
N GLN A 10 6.17 11.83 7.28
CA GLN A 10 6.06 13.30 7.38
C GLN A 10 5.95 13.98 6.01
N TRP A 11 6.40 13.32 4.93
CA TRP A 11 6.36 13.85 3.57
C TRP A 11 5.19 13.32 2.74
N THR A 12 4.48 12.30 3.23
CA THR A 12 3.26 11.82 2.56
C THR A 12 2.12 12.76 2.87
N GLU A 13 1.68 13.49 1.84
CA GLU A 13 0.59 14.45 1.94
C GLU A 13 -0.79 13.80 1.74
N ARG A 14 -0.85 12.65 1.06
CA ARG A 14 -2.10 11.95 0.71
C ARG A 14 -1.93 10.44 0.68
N ALA A 15 -3.02 9.74 0.99
CA ALA A 15 -3.17 8.31 0.72
C ALA A 15 -3.60 8.09 -0.73
N GLU A 16 -2.99 7.11 -1.41
CA GLU A 16 -3.34 6.67 -2.76
C GLU A 16 -4.28 5.46 -2.71
N HIS A 17 -5.02 5.23 -3.79
CA HIS A 17 -5.89 4.04 -3.89
C HIS A 17 -5.09 2.75 -4.01
N TRP A 18 -5.66 1.65 -3.50
CA TRP A 18 -5.07 0.32 -3.62
C TRP A 18 -4.71 -0.04 -5.07
N ASP A 19 -5.53 0.35 -6.05
CA ASP A 19 -5.29 -0.03 -7.45
C ASP A 19 -4.02 0.59 -8.04
N VAL A 20 -3.61 1.75 -7.53
CA VAL A 20 -2.31 2.38 -7.86
C VAL A 20 -1.20 1.69 -7.07
N MET A 21 -1.40 1.53 -5.76
CA MET A 21 -0.35 1.05 -4.85
C MET A 21 -0.06 -0.45 -4.97
N ARG A 22 -1.00 -1.26 -5.48
CA ARG A 22 -0.84 -2.71 -5.61
C ARG A 22 0.41 -3.09 -6.41
N ARG A 23 0.81 -2.29 -7.41
CA ARG A 23 2.00 -2.56 -8.23
C ARG A 23 3.28 -2.40 -7.42
N TYR A 24 3.35 -1.36 -6.61
CA TYR A 24 4.49 -1.09 -5.74
C TYR A 24 4.58 -2.07 -4.57
N LEU A 25 3.43 -2.53 -4.04
CA LEU A 25 3.38 -3.42 -2.88
C LEU A 25 3.53 -4.91 -3.22
N LEU A 26 2.98 -5.35 -4.35
CA LEU A 26 3.05 -6.75 -4.79
C LEU A 26 4.22 -7.03 -5.72
N GLY A 27 4.86 -5.98 -6.24
CA GLY A 27 5.95 -6.07 -7.21
C GLY A 27 5.50 -6.45 -8.62
N GLU A 28 6.46 -6.41 -9.55
CA GLU A 28 6.33 -6.90 -10.92
C GLU A 28 7.22 -8.15 -11.09
N PRO A 29 6.84 -9.14 -11.92
CA PRO A 29 5.66 -9.23 -12.77
C PRO A 29 4.41 -9.79 -12.06
N HIS A 30 3.25 -9.20 -12.37
CA HIS A 30 1.96 -9.59 -11.82
C HIS A 30 1.02 -10.19 -12.88
N GLY A 31 0.48 -11.37 -12.58
CA GLY A 31 -0.64 -11.98 -13.32
C GLY A 31 -1.97 -11.34 -12.93
N SER A 32 -3.05 -11.70 -13.62
CA SER A 32 -4.37 -11.05 -13.49
C SER A 32 -4.93 -11.03 -12.06
N ARG A 33 -4.48 -11.92 -11.17
CA ARG A 33 -5.00 -12.09 -9.81
C ARG A 33 -3.96 -11.95 -8.69
N SER A 34 -2.66 -12.05 -8.97
CA SER A 34 -1.59 -11.85 -7.99
C SER A 34 -0.20 -11.72 -8.64
N SER A 35 0.79 -11.25 -7.88
CA SER A 35 2.21 -11.29 -8.28
C SER A 35 2.68 -12.75 -8.44
N LEU A 36 3.63 -13.02 -9.33
CA LEU A 36 4.23 -14.36 -9.47
C LEU A 36 4.86 -14.88 -8.16
N PHE A 37 5.20 -13.96 -7.25
CA PHE A 37 5.85 -14.26 -5.97
C PHE A 37 4.91 -14.17 -4.76
N VAL A 38 3.66 -13.76 -4.96
CA VAL A 38 2.71 -13.52 -3.88
C VAL A 38 1.42 -14.27 -4.20
N ASP A 39 1.00 -15.15 -3.30
CA ASP A 39 -0.29 -15.83 -3.43
C ASP A 39 -1.46 -14.86 -3.21
N GLN A 40 -2.66 -15.33 -3.52
CA GLN A 40 -3.87 -14.51 -3.42
C GLN A 40 -4.18 -14.10 -1.96
N ASP A 41 -3.96 -15.00 -1.01
CA ASP A 41 -4.26 -14.78 0.41
C ASP A 41 -3.32 -13.74 1.03
N THR A 42 -2.04 -13.80 0.66
CA THR A 42 -1.01 -12.83 1.03
C THR A 42 -1.32 -11.47 0.40
N ALA A 43 -1.70 -11.44 -0.88
CA ALA A 43 -2.08 -10.18 -1.54
C ALA A 43 -3.30 -9.53 -0.86
N MET A 44 -4.30 -10.31 -0.45
CA MET A 44 -5.46 -9.83 0.30
C MET A 44 -5.08 -9.35 1.71
N THR A 45 -4.13 -10.01 2.36
CA THR A 45 -3.61 -9.59 3.67
C THR A 45 -2.85 -8.27 3.56
N ILE A 46 -2.00 -8.11 2.54
CA ILE A 46 -1.31 -6.84 2.24
C ILE A 46 -2.32 -5.73 1.98
N LYS A 47 -3.38 -6.00 1.20
CA LYS A 47 -4.47 -5.04 0.96
C LYS A 47 -5.12 -4.58 2.27
N LYS A 48 -5.44 -5.51 3.17
CA LYS A 48 -6.04 -5.16 4.47
C LYS A 48 -5.12 -4.29 5.32
N ILE A 49 -3.83 -4.63 5.37
CA ILE A 49 -2.83 -3.83 6.10
C ILE A 49 -2.76 -2.42 5.51
N TYR A 50 -2.69 -2.30 4.18
CA TYR A 50 -2.64 -1.00 3.52
C TYR A 50 -3.88 -0.14 3.79
N VAL A 51 -5.07 -0.73 3.70
CA VAL A 51 -6.33 -0.04 4.01
C VAL A 51 -6.36 0.42 5.48
N ALA A 52 -5.96 -0.44 6.42
CA ALA A 52 -5.88 -0.06 7.83
C ALA A 52 -4.90 1.10 8.08
N MET A 53 -3.78 1.14 7.36
CA MET A 53 -2.83 2.27 7.43
C MET A 53 -3.46 3.57 6.90
N ILE A 54 -4.23 3.52 5.81
CA ILE A 54 -4.98 4.67 5.29
C ILE A 54 -6.00 5.14 6.32
N GLU A 55 -6.82 4.23 6.85
CA GLU A 55 -7.87 4.54 7.82
C GLU A 55 -7.32 5.14 9.11
N SER A 56 -6.12 4.74 9.52
CA SER A 56 -5.42 5.34 10.66
C SER A 56 -4.97 6.79 10.44
N GLY A 57 -5.10 7.33 9.21
CA GLY A 57 -4.63 8.66 8.84
C GLY A 57 -3.12 8.76 8.70
N MET A 58 -2.42 7.62 8.57
CA MET A 58 -0.95 7.57 8.50
C MET A 58 -0.39 8.41 7.35
N TYR A 59 -1.04 8.37 6.19
CA TYR A 59 -0.60 9.02 4.95
C TYR A 59 -1.37 10.32 4.62
N GLY A 60 -2.24 10.80 5.50
CA GLY A 60 -3.11 11.95 5.22
C GLY A 60 -4.41 11.57 4.47
N PRO A 61 -5.15 12.56 3.94
CA PRO A 61 -6.45 12.32 3.30
C PRO A 61 -6.33 11.43 2.06
N LEU A 62 -7.32 10.56 1.86
CA LEU A 62 -7.43 9.75 0.65
C LEU A 62 -7.64 10.69 -0.54
N LYS A 63 -6.82 10.49 -1.58
CA LYS A 63 -6.97 11.20 -2.85
C LYS A 63 -8.30 10.79 -3.49
N MET A 64 -9.32 11.63 -3.32
CA MET A 64 -10.52 11.61 -4.15
C MET A 64 -10.10 12.03 -5.57
N GLU A 65 -10.59 11.31 -6.58
CA GLU A 65 -10.32 11.56 -8.01
C GLU A 65 -10.52 13.02 -8.42
#